data_AF-U6DYE2-F1
#
_entry.id   AF-U6DYE2-F1
#
_cell.length_a   1.000
_cell.length_b   1.000
_cell.length_c   1.000
_cell.angle_alpha   90.00
_cell.angle_beta   90.00
_cell.angle_gamma   90.00
#
_symmetry.space_group_name_H-M   'P 1'
#
loop_
_entity.id
_entity.type
_entity.pdbx_description
1 polymer ?
#
loop_
_entity_poly.entity_id
_entity_poly.type
_entity_poly.pdbx_seq_one_letter_code
_entity_poly.pdbx_strand_id
1 'polypeptide(L)'
;NDTRALEAARIKINEEFKSNKSETSPKKIEELIKMGSDVELLLRTSVIQAIHTDHNTLKLVPRRELLIENVPYCDAPTQKQ
;
A
#
# COMPACT_ATOMS: atom_id res chain seq x y z
N ASN A 1 12.94 3.39 -8.31
CA ASN A 1 11.56 3.30 -7.80
C ASN A 1 10.66 2.84 -8.91
N ASP A 2 9.97 1.71 -8.73
CA ASP A 2 9.01 1.20 -9.72
C ASP A 2 7.72 2.04 -9.66
N THR A 3 7.59 2.99 -10.58
CA THR A 3 6.41 3.87 -10.67
C THR A 3 5.14 3.12 -11.03
N ARG A 4 5.24 1.98 -11.73
CA ARG A 4 4.07 1.15 -12.08
C ARG A 4 3.51 0.43 -10.86
N ALA A 5 4.38 -0.13 -10.02
CA ALA A 5 3.96 -0.76 -8.77
C ALA A 5 3.26 0.25 -7.83
N LEU A 6 3.79 1.47 -7.73
CA LEU A 6 3.16 2.54 -6.94
C LEU A 6 1.79 2.96 -7.50
N GLU A 7 1.67 3.06 -8.82
CA GLU A 7 0.41 3.37 -9.48
C GLU A 7 -0.62 2.27 -9.29
N ALA A 8 -0.24 1.01 -9.51
CA ALA A 8 -1.10 -0.15 -9.31
C ALA A 8 -1.60 -0.26 -7.86
N ALA A 9 -0.71 -0.06 -6.87
CA ALA A 9 -1.10 -0.01 -5.48
C ALA A 9 -2.12 1.11 -5.20
N ARG A 10 -1.90 2.32 -5.76
CA ARG A 10 -2.84 3.44 -5.62
C ARG A 10 -4.20 3.13 -6.26
N ILE A 11 -4.21 2.53 -7.45
CA ILE A 11 -5.43 2.12 -8.15
C ILE A 11 -6.18 1.09 -7.31
N LYS A 12 -5.50 0.05 -6.82
CA LYS A 12 -6.12 -1.01 -6.02
C LYS A 12 -6.74 -0.48 -4.73
N ILE A 13 -6.05 0.40 -4.01
CA ILE A 13 -6.62 1.06 -2.82
C ILE A 13 -7.90 1.81 -3.20
N ASN A 14 -7.85 2.63 -4.25
CA ASN A 14 -9.02 3.39 -4.69
C ASN A 14 -10.19 2.50 -5.13
N GLU A 15 -9.91 1.37 -5.78
CA GLU A 15 -10.92 0.39 -6.17
C GLU A 15 -11.60 -0.23 -4.95
N GLU A 16 -10.85 -0.65 -3.94
CA GLU A 16 -11.40 -1.22 -2.70
C GLU A 16 -12.27 -0.20 -1.95
N PHE A 17 -11.88 1.08 -1.89
CA PHE A 17 -12.72 2.11 -1.26
C PHE A 17 -13.97 2.42 -2.09
N LYS A 18 -13.85 2.45 -3.43
CA LYS A 18 -15.00 2.70 -4.33
C LYS A 18 -16.00 1.54 -4.31
N SER A 19 -15.53 0.29 -4.29
CA SER A 19 -16.39 -0.90 -4.27
C SER A 19 -17.23 -0.98 -3.00
N ASN A 20 -16.72 -0.47 -1.88
CA ASN A 20 -17.41 -0.44 -0.60
C ASN A 20 -18.17 0.88 -0.32
N LYS A 21 -18.20 1.84 -1.27
CA LYS A 21 -18.79 3.18 -1.07
C LYS A 21 -20.27 3.15 -0.66
N SER A 22 -21.02 2.17 -1.15
CA SER A 22 -22.46 2.04 -0.90
C SER A 22 -22.79 1.13 0.30
N GLU A 23 -21.79 0.70 1.07
CA GLU A 23 -22.03 -0.03 2.31
C GLU A 23 -22.74 0.86 3.33
N THR A 24 -23.81 0.35 3.94
CA THR A 24 -24.64 1.09 4.91
C THR A 24 -24.70 0.42 6.27
N SER A 25 -24.18 -0.81 6.39
CA SER A 25 -24.11 -1.54 7.66
C SER A 25 -23.01 -0.95 8.56
N PRO A 26 -23.37 -0.40 9.74
CA PRO A 26 -22.37 0.21 10.62
C PRO A 26 -21.26 -0.76 11.03
N LYS A 27 -21.63 -2.02 11.33
CA LYS A 27 -20.67 -3.07 11.69
C LYS A 27 -19.71 -3.38 10.55
N LYS A 28 -20.21 -3.43 9.31
CA LYS A 28 -19.37 -3.73 8.15
C LYS A 28 -18.40 -2.59 7.84
N ILE A 29 -18.87 -1.35 7.97
CA ILE A 29 -18.02 -0.15 7.83
C ILE A 29 -16.90 -0.18 8.88
N GLU A 30 -17.20 -0.49 10.14
CA GLU A 30 -16.19 -0.60 11.19
C GLU A 30 -15.11 -1.64 10.85
N GLU A 31 -15.52 -2.82 10.38
CA GLU A 31 -14.59 -3.87 9.94
C GLU A 31 -13.69 -3.41 8.77
N LEU A 32 -14.27 -2.72 7.78
CA LEU A 32 -13.53 -2.21 6.61
C LEU A 32 -12.54 -1.09 7.00
N ILE A 33 -12.95 -0.18 7.89
CA ILE A 33 -12.07 0.89 8.40
C ILE A 33 -10.92 0.29 9.22
N LYS A 34 -11.20 -0.72 10.05
CA LYS A 34 -10.17 -1.42 10.81
C LYS A 34 -9.17 -2.08 9.87
N MET A 35 -9.64 -2.80 8.85
CA MET A 35 -8.78 -3.41 7.83
C MET A 35 -7.89 -2.36 7.13
N GLY A 36 -8.46 -1.22 6.72
CA GLY A 36 -7.70 -0.14 6.11
C GLY A 36 -6.60 0.41 7.04
N SER A 37 -6.93 0.60 8.32
CA SER A 37 -5.98 1.05 9.35
C SER A 37 -4.86 0.04 9.59
N ASP A 38 -5.17 -1.26 9.65
CA ASP A 38 -4.19 -2.32 9.83
C ASP A 38 -3.21 -2.38 8.64
N VAL A 39 -3.72 -2.20 7.41
CA VAL A 39 -2.88 -2.12 6.19
C VAL A 39 -2.01 -0.86 6.19
N GLU A 40 -2.54 0.30 6.58
CA GLU A 40 -1.75 1.54 6.72
C GLU A 40 -0.60 1.36 7.71
N LEU A 41 -0.89 0.80 8.89
CA LEU A 41 0.11 0.54 9.92
C LEU A 41 1.20 -0.40 9.40
N LEU A 42 0.81 -1.49 8.72
CA LEU A 42 1.75 -2.42 8.11
C LEU A 42 2.66 -1.71 7.09
N LEU A 43 2.09 -0.89 6.20
CA LEU A 43 2.87 -0.16 5.21
C LEU A 43 3.86 0.81 5.88
N ARG A 44 3.42 1.56 6.90
CA ARG A 44 4.27 2.54 7.61
C ARG A 44 5.35 1.92 8.48
N THR A 45 5.08 0.77 9.10
CA THR A 45 6.01 0.13 10.03
C THR A 45 6.93 -0.85 9.32
N SER A 46 6.38 -1.64 8.40
CA SER A 46 7.09 -2.75 7.76
C SER A 46 7.64 -2.39 6.40
N VAL A 47 7.00 -1.49 5.64
CA VAL A 47 7.35 -1.24 4.23
C VAL A 47 8.08 0.07 4.00
N ILE A 48 7.76 1.13 4.73
CA ILE A 48 8.31 2.48 4.53
C ILE A 48 9.23 2.88 5.69
N GLN A 49 10.37 3.47 5.37
CA GLN A 49 11.32 4.12 6.29
C GLN A 49 11.24 5.63 6.13
N ALA A 50 11.24 6.36 7.26
CA ALA A 50 11.41 7.81 7.26
C ALA A 50 12.89 8.15 7.42
N ILE A 51 13.45 8.90 6.47
CA ILE A 51 14.79 9.46 6.55
C ILE A 51 14.63 10.94 6.87
N HIS A 52 15.22 11.38 7.98
CA HIS A 52 15.26 12.80 8.30
C HIS A 52 16.08 13.54 7.24
N THR A 53 15.47 14.54 6.63
CA THR A 53 16.13 15.48 5.74
C THR A 53 16.26 16.83 6.42
N ASP A 54 17.16 17.65 5.91
CA ASP A 54 17.39 19.00 6.40
C ASP A 54 16.07 19.81 6.38
N HIS A 55 15.94 20.79 7.26
CA HIS A 55 14.76 21.66 7.36
C HIS A 55 13.45 20.98 7.81
N ASN A 56 13.50 20.11 8.83
CA ASN A 56 12.29 19.57 9.49
C ASN A 56 11.37 18.79 8.54
N THR A 57 11.95 18.23 7.47
CA THR A 57 11.26 17.41 6.48
C THR A 57 11.67 15.95 6.64
N LEU A 58 10.78 15.03 6.26
CA LEU A 58 11.04 13.60 6.26
C LEU A 58 10.87 13.07 4.85
N LYS A 59 11.89 12.40 4.31
CA LYS A 59 11.78 11.64 3.07
C LYS A 59 11.33 10.22 3.40
N LEU A 60 10.16 9.84 2.91
CA LEU A 60 9.66 8.48 3.02
C LEU A 60 10.21 7.63 1.87
N VAL A 61 10.87 6.51 2.20
CA VAL A 61 11.43 5.57 1.22
C VAL A 61 11.01 4.14 1.56
N PRO A 62 10.70 3.29 0.56
CA PRO A 62 10.50 1.87 0.82
C PRO A 62 11.77 1.19 1.35
N ARG A 63 11.61 0.20 2.24
CA ARG A 63 12.72 -0.62 2.76
C ARG A 63 13.35 -1.46 1.67
N ARG A 64 14.69 -1.45 1.58
CA ARG A 64 15.43 -2.12 0.50
C ARG A 64 15.24 -3.64 0.50
N GLU A 65 15.19 -4.27 1.66
CA GLU A 65 15.01 -5.72 1.82
C GLU A 65 13.64 -6.23 1.36
N LEU A 66 12.65 -5.34 1.21
CA LEU A 66 11.33 -5.65 0.66
C LEU A 66 11.21 -5.32 -0.83
N LEU A 67 12.19 -4.59 -1.38
CA LEU A 67 12.26 -4.34 -2.81
C LEU A 67 12.85 -5.59 -3.47
N ILE A 68 11.98 -6.43 -4.03
CA ILE A 68 12.40 -7.56 -4.86
C ILE A 68 13.11 -6.96 -6.08
N GLU A 69 14.40 -7.23 -6.25
CA GLU A 69 15.16 -6.66 -7.36
C GLU A 69 14.60 -7.16 -8.69
N ASN A 70 14.23 -6.20 -9.55
CA ASN A 70 14.00 -6.40 -10.99
C ASN A 70 12.86 -7.34 -11.42
N VAL A 71 11.86 -7.61 -10.57
CA VAL A 71 10.60 -8.21 -11.06
C VAL A 71 9.63 -7.06 -11.40
N PRO A 72 9.34 -6.80 -12.69
CA PRO A 72 8.32 -5.83 -13.06
C PRO A 72 6.98 -6.24 -12.45
N TYR A 73 6.23 -5.27 -11.94
CA TYR A 73 4.85 -5.51 -11.58
C TYR A 73 4.08 -6.15 -12.75
N CYS A 74 3.39 -7.26 -12.49
CA CYS A 74 2.63 -8.03 -13.46
C CYS A 74 1.19 -8.16 -12.95
N ASP A 75 0.21 -7.74 -13.75
CA ASP A 75 -1.22 -7.83 -13.42
C ASP A 75 -1.71 -9.28 -13.31
N ALA A 76 -0.98 -10.22 -13.92
CA ALA A 76 -1.27 -11.65 -13.87
C ALA A 76 -0.41 -12.33 -12.78
N PRO A 77 -0.98 -13.26 -11.98
CA PRO A 77 -0.19 -14.03 -11.04
C PRO A 77 0.87 -14.84 -11.78
N THR A 78 2.14 -14.73 -11.37
CA THR A 78 3.21 -15.56 -11.89
C THR A 78 2.92 -17.03 -11.54
N GLN A 79 2.90 -17.89 -12.56
CA GLN A 79 2.87 -19.33 -12.32
C GLN A 79 4.15 -19.70 -11.58
N LYS A 80 4.00 -20.35 -10.41
CA LYS A 80 5.13 -20.93 -9.70
C LYS A 80 5.70 -22.06 -10.56
N GLN A 81 6.98 -21.98 -10.92
CA GLN A 81 7.75 -23.15 -11.34
C GLN A 81 8.09 -24.01 -10.13
#